data_AF-A0A9E3WS63-F1
#
_entry.id   AF-A0A9E3WS63-F1
#
_cell.length_a   1.000
_cell.length_b   1.000
_cell.length_c   1.000
_cell.angle_alpha   90.00
_cell.angle_beta   90.00
_cell.angle_gamma   90.00
#
_symmetry.space_group_name_H-M   'P 1'
#
loop_
_entity.id
_entity.type
_entity.pdbx_description
1 polymer ?
#
loop_
_entity_poly.entity_id
_entity_poly.type
_entity_poly.pdbx_seq_one_letter_code
_entity_poly.pdbx_strand_id
1 'polypeptide(L)'
;MSALWAASVVQFAWAQTYENSFHQMAVGNFNTADGANEVAYIAAVNNWGGAVTAGAIYVQDFNTGFSQMLPGISAIKVAAGDVNGDGRDDVVYINSANQLGYYDFATNTNTLVPTGLTFQDITTANIDGDAQVEIYTSDAGTSLRFYDAVTNSFTGVNGAAGEIIRANLDGDAFDEVAVRNGANNASGMLYVNTNPPGAGFIGLGGGLNLIAAGNLDASDAFDEIYLTNSANNIYTHRVNTGGFAQTTGAGTDPTVGHPETFGDGRDLAYIIGSGDTIYQGTTTWNLASGPTMTYTALRQTASNDGSAAVLNNGGYFDIIAADIDADGNTELLGRRTADGGTSFYLFKNGTTSLVQQNVFLTQSDIAGSSSFDTAGNWSNGQAPQAGINYDVGSGQTLRTPNALNPAAFAGDSLNVYTGGTLSLDHTGTATVGVLNLDGGTIAQSSGSKALAGSINLTSDSTFNVAAGSLDVQSTVSGGGGLMKTGAGALKLGGVASYTGATNVSAGTLTIQQVGSGSNNGNIGAGPNTQLTTSSINVSSGATAILDTGANFSSSNTNTTLSGAGTIRLASGTWWLGNGG
;
A
#
# COMPACT_ATOMS: atom_id res chain seq x y z
N MET A 1 19.83 35.85 40.11
CA MET A 1 19.42 36.21 38.73
C MET A 1 20.39 35.46 37.82
N SER A 2 20.18 34.18 37.57
CA SER A 2 19.26 33.52 36.61
C SER A 2 20.16 32.67 35.71
N ALA A 3 20.56 31.50 36.23
CA ALA A 3 21.14 30.46 35.38
C ALA A 3 19.96 29.82 34.64
N LEU A 4 19.93 30.02 33.31
CA LEU A 4 19.02 29.32 32.41
C LEU A 4 19.27 27.82 32.58
N TRP A 5 18.25 27.12 33.06
CA TRP A 5 18.10 25.69 32.82
C TRP A 5 17.66 25.54 31.37
N ALA A 6 18.60 25.27 30.46
CA ALA A 6 18.27 24.62 29.22
C ALA A 6 18.13 23.13 29.55
N ALA A 7 16.91 22.69 29.85
CA ALA A 7 16.57 21.29 29.71
C ALA A 7 16.73 20.96 28.23
N SER A 8 17.81 20.28 27.87
CA SER A 8 17.85 19.51 26.63
C SER A 8 16.85 18.37 26.81
N VAL A 9 15.59 18.66 26.48
CA VAL A 9 14.65 17.61 26.09
C VAL A 9 15.24 17.07 24.79
N VAL A 10 16.09 16.06 24.91
CA VAL A 10 16.28 15.11 23.83
C VAL A 10 14.92 14.44 23.72
N GLN A 11 14.09 14.99 22.83
CA GLN A 11 12.86 14.36 22.42
C GLN A 11 13.32 13.15 21.62
N PHE A 12 13.44 12.00 22.31
CA PHE A 12 13.62 10.72 21.64
C PHE A 12 12.40 10.58 20.73
N ALA A 13 12.64 10.64 19.41
CA ALA A 13 11.63 10.37 18.43
C ALA A 13 11.27 8.90 18.60
N TRP A 14 10.09 8.64 19.14
CA TRP A 14 9.52 7.31 19.18
C TRP A 14 9.20 6.94 17.73
N ALA A 15 10.07 6.18 17.08
CA ALA A 15 9.68 5.45 15.88
C ALA A 15 8.82 4.28 16.37
N GLN A 16 7.52 4.52 16.57
CA GLN A 16 6.57 3.45 16.87
C GLN A 16 6.32 2.68 15.58
N THR A 17 7.06 1.60 15.36
CA THR A 17 6.83 0.66 14.26
C THR A 17 5.88 -0.42 14.78
N TYR A 18 4.72 -0.56 14.15
CA TYR A 18 3.64 -1.42 14.66
C TYR A 18 3.73 -2.84 14.09
N GLU A 19 3.83 -3.83 14.98
CA GLU A 19 4.30 -5.19 14.68
C GLU A 19 3.15 -6.19 14.43
N ASN A 20 3.10 -6.79 13.24
CA ASN A 20 2.36 -8.04 13.01
C ASN A 20 3.12 -8.98 12.07
N SER A 21 3.41 -10.19 12.54
CA SER A 21 4.29 -11.17 11.88
C SER A 21 3.59 -12.16 10.96
N PHE A 22 2.25 -12.07 10.84
CA PHE A 22 1.49 -13.05 10.09
C PHE A 22 0.43 -12.48 9.16
N HIS A 23 0.66 -11.31 8.57
CA HIS A 23 -0.38 -10.66 7.80
C HIS A 23 -0.13 -10.41 6.33
N GLN A 24 -1.27 -10.29 5.67
CA GLN A 24 -1.43 -9.64 4.40
C GLN A 24 -1.49 -8.12 4.61
N MET A 25 -1.01 -7.58 5.73
CA MET A 25 -0.93 -6.15 6.05
C MET A 25 0.42 -5.84 6.71
N ALA A 26 1.00 -4.71 6.36
CA ALA A 26 2.15 -4.09 6.98
C ALA A 26 1.96 -2.57 6.96
N VAL A 27 2.58 -1.87 7.89
CA VAL A 27 2.45 -0.42 8.06
C VAL A 27 3.83 0.21 7.97
N GLY A 28 3.93 1.28 7.20
CA GLY A 28 5.15 2.07 7.10
C GLY A 28 4.90 3.41 6.43
N ASN A 29 5.87 4.30 6.51
CA ASN A 29 5.88 5.56 5.80
C ASN A 29 6.50 5.36 4.41
N PHE A 30 5.68 4.96 3.44
CA PHE A 30 6.10 4.65 2.07
C PHE A 30 6.12 5.89 1.18
N ASN A 31 5.54 7.00 1.64
CA ASN A 31 5.52 8.26 0.94
C ASN A 31 6.61 9.22 1.45
N THR A 32 6.75 10.40 0.84
CA THR A 32 7.53 11.48 1.46
C THR A 32 6.60 12.58 1.91
N ALA A 33 6.57 12.82 3.22
CA ALA A 33 6.42 14.13 3.86
C ALA A 33 5.07 14.52 4.51
N ASP A 34 4.26 13.58 4.97
CA ASP A 34 3.19 13.90 5.94
C ASP A 34 3.42 13.34 7.34
N GLY A 35 4.27 12.30 7.48
CA GLY A 35 4.51 11.65 8.77
C GLY A 35 3.39 10.69 9.18
N ALA A 36 2.39 10.48 8.30
CA ALA A 36 1.38 9.46 8.47
C ALA A 36 1.94 8.10 8.02
N ASN A 37 1.42 7.02 8.60
CA ASN A 37 1.72 5.70 8.08
C ASN A 37 0.68 5.27 7.04
N GLU A 38 1.17 4.60 6.01
CA GLU A 38 0.36 3.90 5.03
C GLU A 38 0.26 2.41 5.36
N VAL A 39 -0.77 1.78 4.80
CA VAL A 39 -0.98 0.33 4.92
C VAL A 39 -0.66 -0.35 3.60
N ALA A 40 0.39 -1.17 3.60
CA ALA A 40 0.65 -2.14 2.56
C ALA A 40 -0.16 -3.42 2.82
N TYR A 41 -0.87 -3.95 1.84
CA TYR A 41 -1.67 -5.16 2.00
C TYR A 41 -1.73 -6.05 0.77
N ILE A 42 -1.91 -7.36 0.97
CA ILE A 42 -2.07 -8.34 -0.09
C ILE A 42 -3.56 -8.48 -0.44
N ALA A 43 -3.90 -8.25 -1.70
CA ALA A 43 -5.24 -8.42 -2.25
C ALA A 43 -5.52 -9.89 -2.60
N ALA A 44 -5.45 -10.78 -1.61
CA ALA A 44 -5.85 -12.17 -1.75
C ALA A 44 -6.81 -12.57 -0.62
N VAL A 45 -7.83 -13.35 -0.96
CA VAL A 45 -8.79 -13.88 0.02
C VAL A 45 -8.18 -15.10 0.70
N ASN A 46 -8.03 -15.07 2.02
CA ASN A 46 -7.89 -16.30 2.80
C ASN A 46 -8.95 -16.36 3.89
N ASN A 47 -9.76 -17.43 3.85
CA ASN A 47 -10.47 -17.90 5.03
C ASN A 47 -9.49 -18.76 5.84
N TRP A 48 -9.43 -18.46 7.12
CA TRP A 48 -8.57 -19.05 8.11
C TRP A 48 -8.43 -20.59 7.98
N GLY A 49 -7.20 -21.10 7.88
CA GLY A 49 -6.87 -22.54 7.79
C GLY A 49 -6.67 -23.13 6.38
N GLY A 50 -6.80 -22.32 5.31
CA GLY A 50 -6.44 -22.68 3.94
C GLY A 50 -5.02 -22.23 3.53
N ALA A 51 -4.50 -22.76 2.42
CA ALA A 51 -3.24 -22.27 1.84
C ALA A 51 -3.36 -20.79 1.46
N VAL A 52 -2.36 -19.98 1.82
CA VAL A 52 -2.32 -18.55 1.47
C VAL A 52 -2.34 -18.41 -0.05
N THR A 53 -3.42 -17.88 -0.61
CA THR A 53 -3.46 -17.54 -2.03
C THR A 53 -2.58 -16.31 -2.23
N ALA A 54 -1.65 -16.35 -3.19
CA ALA A 54 -0.82 -15.20 -3.49
C ALA A 54 -1.65 -14.10 -4.18
N GLY A 55 -1.39 -12.85 -3.82
CA GLY A 55 -2.09 -11.68 -4.36
C GLY A 55 -1.15 -10.54 -4.72
N ALA A 56 -1.67 -9.54 -5.44
CA ALA A 56 -0.93 -8.29 -5.61
C ALA A 56 -0.81 -7.55 -4.29
N ILE A 57 0.26 -6.79 -4.11
CA ILE A 57 0.41 -5.88 -2.97
C ILE A 57 -0.16 -4.52 -3.35
N TYR A 58 -0.94 -3.92 -2.47
CA TYR A 58 -1.46 -2.57 -2.55
C TYR A 58 -0.93 -1.76 -1.39
N VAL A 59 -0.61 -0.49 -1.61
CA VAL A 59 -0.28 0.47 -0.56
C VAL A 59 -1.34 1.54 -0.54
N GLN A 60 -1.84 1.83 0.65
CA GLN A 60 -2.94 2.75 0.86
C GLN A 60 -2.60 3.79 1.92
N ASP A 61 -2.77 5.04 1.53
CA ASP A 61 -2.86 6.18 2.43
C ASP A 61 -4.34 6.51 2.63
N PHE A 62 -4.80 6.46 3.89
CA PHE A 62 -6.20 6.76 4.24
C PHE A 62 -6.46 8.27 4.45
N ASN A 63 -5.42 9.10 4.58
CA ASN A 63 -5.55 10.55 4.71
C ASN A 63 -5.67 11.23 3.35
N THR A 64 -4.78 10.88 2.41
CA THR A 64 -4.77 11.50 1.08
C THR A 64 -5.63 10.73 0.07
N GLY A 65 -6.00 9.49 0.40
CA GLY A 65 -6.67 8.57 -0.52
C GLY A 65 -5.73 7.98 -1.58
N PHE A 66 -4.41 8.16 -1.44
CA PHE A 66 -3.42 7.57 -2.34
C PHE A 66 -3.47 6.04 -2.29
N SER A 67 -3.60 5.40 -3.45
CA SER A 67 -3.63 3.93 -3.61
C SER A 67 -2.66 3.53 -4.72
N GLN A 68 -1.76 2.59 -4.44
CA GLN A 68 -0.81 2.06 -5.42
C GLN A 68 -0.78 0.54 -5.39
N MET A 69 -0.93 -0.11 -6.54
CA MET A 69 -0.62 -1.53 -6.69
C MET A 69 0.85 -1.69 -7.05
N LEU A 70 1.59 -2.49 -6.28
CA LEU A 70 3.00 -2.72 -6.58
C LEU A 70 3.16 -3.59 -7.84
N PRO A 71 3.95 -3.14 -8.83
CA PRO A 71 3.96 -3.73 -10.16
C PRO A 71 4.65 -5.10 -10.17
N GLY A 72 3.94 -6.11 -10.71
CA GLY A 72 4.51 -7.42 -11.01
C GLY A 72 4.84 -8.29 -9.78
N ILE A 73 4.32 -7.93 -8.61
CA ILE A 73 4.51 -8.69 -7.38
C ILE A 73 3.27 -9.53 -7.09
N SER A 74 3.48 -10.84 -6.86
CA SER A 74 2.46 -11.75 -6.34
C SER A 74 2.96 -12.29 -5.02
N ALA A 75 2.48 -11.72 -3.92
CA ALA A 75 2.96 -11.95 -2.57
C ALA A 75 2.05 -12.86 -1.74
N ILE A 76 2.66 -13.55 -0.78
CA ILE A 76 1.97 -14.34 0.25
C ILE A 76 2.17 -13.74 1.65
N LYS A 77 3.21 -12.93 1.86
CA LYS A 77 3.48 -12.20 3.10
C LYS A 77 4.06 -10.82 2.80
N VAL A 78 3.77 -9.85 3.65
CA VAL A 78 4.34 -8.50 3.62
C VAL A 78 4.85 -8.07 5.00
N ALA A 79 5.87 -7.23 5.00
CA ALA A 79 6.42 -6.48 6.13
C ALA A 79 6.86 -5.11 5.61
N ALA A 80 7.22 -4.18 6.51
CA ALA A 80 7.59 -2.82 6.15
C ALA A 80 8.82 -2.34 6.93
N GLY A 81 9.62 -1.47 6.34
CA GLY A 81 10.74 -0.80 7.01
C GLY A 81 11.77 -0.29 6.01
N ASP A 82 12.57 0.70 6.39
CA ASP A 82 13.68 1.25 5.60
C ASP A 82 14.83 0.24 5.48
N VAL A 83 14.72 -0.70 4.53
CA VAL A 83 15.72 -1.76 4.38
C VAL A 83 16.89 -1.35 3.50
N ASN A 84 16.70 -0.35 2.64
CA ASN A 84 17.75 0.16 1.77
C ASN A 84 18.55 1.34 2.39
N GLY A 85 18.11 1.87 3.54
CA GLY A 85 18.76 2.95 4.30
C GLY A 85 18.56 4.34 3.69
N ASP A 86 17.51 4.57 2.91
CA ASP A 86 17.25 5.84 2.24
C ASP A 86 16.39 6.83 3.05
N GLY A 87 15.92 6.39 4.22
CA GLY A 87 15.09 7.15 5.16
C GLY A 87 13.59 7.06 4.89
N ARG A 88 13.15 6.23 3.93
CA ARG A 88 11.75 5.93 3.64
C ARG A 88 11.52 4.43 3.84
N ASP A 89 10.34 4.06 4.35
CA ASP A 89 10.03 2.64 4.49
C ASP A 89 9.85 1.98 3.11
N ASP A 90 10.33 0.73 3.03
CA ASP A 90 10.15 -0.16 1.90
C ASP A 90 9.07 -1.20 2.23
N VAL A 91 8.41 -1.73 1.20
CA VAL A 91 7.59 -2.94 1.37
C VAL A 91 8.45 -4.17 1.15
N VAL A 92 8.64 -4.96 2.20
CA VAL A 92 9.31 -6.27 2.16
C VAL A 92 8.27 -7.36 1.95
N TYR A 93 8.56 -8.36 1.12
CA TYR A 93 7.59 -9.40 0.79
C TYR A 93 8.21 -10.78 0.57
N ILE A 94 7.40 -11.82 0.77
CA ILE A 94 7.64 -13.17 0.22
C ILE A 94 6.67 -13.39 -0.94
N ASN A 95 7.18 -13.75 -2.11
CA ASN A 95 6.35 -14.02 -3.28
C ASN A 95 5.72 -15.43 -3.30
N SER A 96 4.85 -15.67 -4.27
CA SER A 96 4.20 -16.97 -4.51
C SER A 96 5.16 -18.13 -4.81
N ALA A 97 6.41 -17.82 -5.16
CA ALA A 97 7.50 -18.78 -5.34
C ALA A 97 8.37 -18.93 -4.08
N ASN A 98 7.93 -18.38 -2.93
CA ASN A 98 8.65 -18.33 -1.66
C ASN A 98 10.00 -17.59 -1.73
N GLN A 99 10.13 -16.61 -2.63
CA GLN A 99 11.34 -15.79 -2.74
C GLN A 99 11.15 -14.48 -1.97
N LEU A 100 12.21 -14.03 -1.30
CA LEU A 100 12.27 -12.75 -0.62
C LEU A 100 12.53 -11.62 -1.61
N GLY A 101 11.84 -10.51 -1.45
CA GLY A 101 12.13 -9.26 -2.14
C GLY A 101 11.67 -8.05 -1.35
N TYR A 102 12.03 -6.87 -1.82
CA TYR A 102 11.54 -5.61 -1.30
C TYR A 102 11.27 -4.63 -2.44
N TYR A 103 10.29 -3.76 -2.25
CA TYR A 103 9.91 -2.69 -3.16
C TYR A 103 10.25 -1.34 -2.54
N ASP A 104 11.08 -0.60 -3.27
CA ASP A 104 11.57 0.72 -2.90
C ASP A 104 10.74 1.80 -3.61
N PHE A 105 10.07 2.65 -2.81
CA PHE A 105 9.22 3.72 -3.29
C PHE A 105 9.99 4.99 -3.69
N ALA A 106 11.21 5.19 -3.18
CA ALA A 106 12.05 6.30 -3.59
C ALA A 106 12.55 6.11 -5.04
N THR A 107 12.88 4.87 -5.41
CA THR A 107 13.36 4.54 -6.77
C THR A 107 12.29 3.89 -7.67
N ASN A 108 11.14 3.51 -7.11
CA ASN A 108 10.10 2.71 -7.78
C ASN A 108 10.65 1.38 -8.33
N THR A 109 11.54 0.72 -7.57
CA THR A 109 12.19 -0.52 -8.00
C THR A 109 11.78 -1.71 -7.14
N ASN A 110 11.66 -2.85 -7.80
CA ASN A 110 11.46 -4.13 -7.12
C ASN A 110 12.76 -4.94 -7.14
N THR A 111 13.27 -5.30 -5.98
CA THR A 111 14.50 -6.08 -5.83
C THR A 111 14.21 -7.46 -5.26
N LEU A 112 14.53 -8.51 -6.03
CA LEU A 112 14.52 -9.89 -5.53
C LEU A 112 15.87 -10.26 -4.93
N VAL A 113 15.85 -10.91 -3.76
CA VAL A 113 17.04 -11.35 -3.05
C VAL A 113 17.60 -12.64 -3.69
N PRO A 114 18.79 -12.63 -4.31
CA PRO A 114 19.24 -13.69 -5.22
C PRO A 114 19.97 -14.83 -4.47
N THR A 115 19.23 -15.68 -3.77
CA THR A 115 19.84 -16.72 -2.90
C THR A 115 19.60 -18.15 -3.34
N GLY A 116 18.62 -18.38 -4.22
CA GLY A 116 18.11 -19.72 -4.52
C GLY A 116 17.46 -20.42 -3.31
N LEU A 117 17.30 -19.73 -2.19
CA LEU A 117 16.60 -20.20 -1.00
C LEU A 117 15.10 -19.90 -1.14
N THR A 118 14.30 -20.63 -0.37
CA THR A 118 12.87 -20.39 -0.22
C THR A 118 12.56 -20.03 1.22
N PHE A 119 11.76 -18.99 1.42
CA PHE A 119 11.45 -18.38 2.69
C PHE A 119 9.99 -18.63 3.10
N GLN A 120 9.72 -18.68 4.40
CA GLN A 120 8.39 -18.97 4.94
C GLN A 120 7.80 -17.81 5.74
N ASP A 121 8.63 -17.07 6.47
CA ASP A 121 8.24 -15.95 7.32
C ASP A 121 9.11 -14.73 7.04
N ILE A 122 8.55 -13.53 7.27
CA ILE A 122 9.27 -12.26 7.21
C ILE A 122 8.85 -11.35 8.36
N THR A 123 9.83 -10.61 8.87
CA THR A 123 9.64 -9.33 9.54
C THR A 123 10.85 -8.46 9.22
N THR A 124 10.84 -7.21 9.61
CA THR A 124 11.98 -6.30 9.51
C THR A 124 12.48 -6.02 10.93
N ALA A 125 13.79 -5.83 11.15
CA ALA A 125 14.40 -5.41 12.43
C ALA A 125 15.65 -4.56 12.29
N ASN A 126 15.76 -3.47 13.06
CA ASN A 126 17.04 -2.80 13.29
C ASN A 126 17.75 -3.51 14.44
N ILE A 127 18.78 -4.29 14.13
CA ILE A 127 19.43 -5.20 15.08
C ILE A 127 20.80 -4.69 15.49
N ASP A 128 21.48 -4.05 14.55
CA ASP A 128 22.85 -3.60 14.76
C ASP A 128 22.90 -2.14 15.25
N GLY A 129 21.74 -1.50 15.36
CA GLY A 129 21.57 -0.19 15.98
C GLY A 129 21.91 0.96 15.06
N ASP A 130 21.99 0.73 13.75
CA ASP A 130 22.13 1.80 12.77
C ASP A 130 20.76 2.43 12.42
N ALA A 131 20.64 3.16 11.31
CA ALA A 131 19.35 3.74 10.91
C ALA A 131 18.57 2.84 9.95
N GLN A 132 19.21 1.79 9.45
CA GLN A 132 18.68 0.82 8.53
C GLN A 132 17.95 -0.28 9.31
N VAL A 133 16.99 -0.88 8.62
CA VAL A 133 16.25 -2.03 9.11
C VAL A 133 16.67 -3.26 8.31
N GLU A 134 17.09 -4.33 8.98
CA GLU A 134 17.40 -5.61 8.36
C GLU A 134 16.14 -6.44 8.12
N ILE A 135 16.20 -7.40 7.19
CA ILE A 135 15.12 -8.35 6.96
C ILE A 135 15.38 -9.64 7.75
N TYR A 136 14.41 -10.00 8.58
CA TYR A 136 14.37 -11.28 9.27
C TYR A 136 13.53 -12.27 8.50
N THR A 137 14.04 -13.48 8.36
CA THR A 137 13.31 -14.50 7.63
C THR A 137 13.68 -15.92 8.06
N SER A 138 12.76 -16.86 7.80
CA SER A 138 12.95 -18.28 8.00
C SER A 138 13.03 -18.98 6.64
N ASP A 139 14.03 -19.86 6.44
CA ASP A 139 14.07 -20.69 5.22
C ASP A 139 13.27 -22.00 5.38
N ALA A 140 12.97 -22.66 4.26
CA ALA A 140 12.33 -23.99 4.25
C ALA A 140 13.15 -25.09 4.96
N GLY A 141 14.44 -24.83 5.19
CA GLY A 141 15.35 -25.67 5.96
C GLY A 141 15.33 -25.40 7.47
N THR A 142 14.36 -24.60 7.95
CA THR A 142 14.18 -24.19 9.35
C THR A 142 15.26 -23.26 9.90
N SER A 143 16.11 -22.63 9.09
CA SER A 143 17.14 -21.71 9.62
C SER A 143 16.60 -20.28 9.73
N LEU A 144 16.87 -19.63 10.86
CA LEU A 144 16.71 -18.19 11.01
C LEU A 144 17.83 -17.45 10.25
N ARG A 145 17.44 -16.42 9.51
CA ARG A 145 18.32 -15.65 8.65
C ARG A 145 18.04 -14.16 8.80
N PHE A 146 19.13 -13.40 8.75
CA PHE A 146 19.16 -11.96 8.77
C PHE A 146 19.74 -11.52 7.44
N TYR A 147 19.02 -10.67 6.72
CA TYR A 147 19.45 -10.14 5.44
C TYR A 147 19.59 -8.63 5.54
N ASP A 148 20.80 -8.16 5.27
CA ASP A 148 21.11 -6.75 5.13
C ASP A 148 21.06 -6.43 3.63
N ALA A 149 20.15 -5.52 3.24
CA ALA A 149 19.93 -5.18 1.85
C ALA A 149 20.99 -4.24 1.27
N VAL A 150 21.73 -3.50 2.10
CA VAL A 150 22.83 -2.63 1.68
C VAL A 150 24.10 -3.42 1.42
N THR A 151 24.46 -4.35 2.31
CA THR A 151 25.61 -5.24 2.09
C THR A 151 25.27 -6.45 1.23
N ASN A 152 23.98 -6.70 0.96
CA ASN A 152 23.46 -7.85 0.22
C ASN A 152 24.00 -9.17 0.77
N SER A 153 23.94 -9.31 2.09
CA SER A 153 24.57 -10.41 2.82
C SER A 153 23.59 -11.06 3.78
N PHE A 154 23.78 -12.37 3.96
CA PHE A 154 23.08 -13.13 5.00
C PHE A 154 24.00 -13.39 6.18
N THR A 155 23.53 -13.03 7.36
CA THR A 155 24.05 -13.58 8.61
C THR A 155 23.11 -14.71 9.04
N GLY A 156 23.66 -15.84 9.49
CA GLY A 156 22.87 -17.00 9.89
C GLY A 156 23.01 -17.28 11.38
N VAL A 157 21.91 -17.58 12.06
CA VAL A 157 21.93 -18.14 13.41
C VAL A 157 21.35 -19.56 13.35
N ASN A 158 22.08 -20.53 13.92
CA ASN A 158 21.60 -21.90 14.03
C ASN A 158 20.43 -21.94 15.04
N GLY A 159 19.21 -22.06 14.53
CA GLY A 159 17.99 -22.22 15.32
C GLY A 159 16.86 -22.64 14.41
N ALA A 160 15.97 -23.51 14.89
CA ALA A 160 14.81 -23.93 14.14
C ALA A 160 13.77 -22.80 14.09
N ALA A 161 13.31 -22.48 12.89
CA ALA A 161 12.58 -21.26 12.59
C ALA A 161 11.05 -21.47 12.45
N GLY A 162 10.33 -20.38 12.66
CA GLY A 162 8.89 -20.19 12.62
C GLY A 162 8.61 -18.68 12.61
N GLU A 163 7.51 -18.24 13.19
CA GLU A 163 7.15 -16.82 13.33
C GLU A 163 8.21 -16.00 14.10
N ILE A 164 8.42 -14.76 13.65
CA ILE A 164 9.46 -13.83 14.12
C ILE A 164 8.81 -12.47 14.40
N ILE A 165 8.82 -11.99 15.64
CA ILE A 165 8.50 -10.59 16.00
C ILE A 165 9.74 -9.83 16.47
N ARG A 166 9.63 -8.52 16.45
CA ARG A 166 10.53 -7.54 17.03
C ARG A 166 9.88 -6.84 18.23
N ALA A 167 10.64 -6.52 19.27
CA ALA A 167 10.18 -5.69 20.39
C ALA A 167 11.34 -5.27 21.29
N ASN A 168 11.18 -4.18 22.03
CA ASN A 168 12.13 -3.79 23.08
C ASN A 168 11.82 -4.55 24.37
N LEU A 169 12.39 -5.75 24.52
CA LEU A 169 12.07 -6.70 25.58
C LEU A 169 12.92 -6.52 26.83
N ASP A 170 14.08 -5.87 26.73
CA ASP A 170 14.98 -5.60 27.86
C ASP A 170 15.17 -4.11 28.20
N GLY A 171 14.40 -3.24 27.53
CA GLY A 171 14.29 -1.81 27.84
C GLY A 171 15.52 -1.01 27.42
N ASP A 172 16.38 -1.56 26.57
CA ASP A 172 17.51 -0.84 25.99
C ASP A 172 17.10 -0.05 24.73
N ALA A 173 18.04 0.37 23.90
CA ALA A 173 17.74 1.17 22.71
C ALA A 173 17.53 0.31 21.44
N PHE A 174 17.62 -1.00 21.58
CA PHE A 174 17.61 -1.97 20.49
C PHE A 174 16.35 -2.84 20.59
N ASP A 175 15.86 -3.29 19.45
CA ASP A 175 14.77 -4.24 19.40
C ASP A 175 15.34 -5.67 19.51
N GLU A 176 14.82 -6.44 20.45
CA GLU A 176 15.04 -7.88 20.50
C GLU A 176 14.09 -8.61 19.55
N VAL A 177 14.51 -9.80 19.13
CA VAL A 177 13.71 -10.65 18.28
C VAL A 177 13.25 -11.89 19.01
N ALA A 178 11.95 -12.16 18.93
CA ALA A 178 11.31 -13.34 19.48
C ALA A 178 10.94 -14.33 18.35
N VAL A 179 11.48 -15.55 18.41
CA VAL A 179 11.33 -16.55 17.34
C VAL A 179 10.68 -17.84 17.85
N ARG A 180 9.76 -18.40 17.07
CA ARG A 180 9.19 -19.73 17.30
C ARG A 180 10.08 -20.87 16.77
N ASN A 181 10.32 -21.89 17.59
CA ASN A 181 10.87 -23.18 17.11
C ASN A 181 9.79 -24.07 16.47
N GLY A 182 9.96 -24.37 15.18
CA GLY A 182 9.49 -25.62 14.57
C GLY A 182 8.07 -25.61 14.00
N ALA A 183 7.98 -25.98 12.73
CA ALA A 183 6.74 -26.37 12.09
C ALA A 183 6.15 -27.59 12.80
N ASN A 184 4.92 -27.46 13.33
CA ASN A 184 3.98 -28.55 13.62
C ASN A 184 4.21 -29.47 14.84
N ASN A 185 5.15 -29.20 15.75
CA ASN A 185 5.27 -29.99 16.98
C ASN A 185 4.49 -29.36 18.16
N ALA A 186 3.88 -30.21 19.00
CA ALA A 186 3.03 -29.86 20.14
C ALA A 186 3.75 -29.10 21.30
N SER A 187 4.91 -28.52 21.03
CA SER A 187 5.75 -27.78 21.98
C SER A 187 6.33 -26.57 21.26
N GLY A 188 5.70 -25.40 21.41
CA GLY A 188 6.30 -24.13 20.97
C GLY A 188 7.39 -23.70 21.94
N MET A 189 8.54 -23.29 21.40
CA MET A 189 9.60 -22.61 22.14
C MET A 189 9.76 -21.20 21.59
N LEU A 190 9.93 -20.22 22.49
CA LEU A 190 10.24 -18.84 22.16
C LEU A 190 11.72 -18.59 22.45
N TYR A 191 12.45 -18.08 21.45
CA TYR A 191 13.83 -17.62 21.62
C TYR A 191 13.84 -16.11 21.59
N VAL A 192 14.40 -15.47 22.62
CA VAL A 192 14.66 -14.02 22.63
C VAL A 192 16.17 -13.82 22.61
N ASN A 193 16.65 -12.92 21.76
CA ASN A 193 18.06 -12.52 21.76
C ASN A 193 18.28 -11.35 22.73
N THR A 194 18.36 -11.57 24.04
CA THR A 194 18.73 -10.50 24.99
C THR A 194 20.22 -10.16 24.82
N ASN A 195 20.68 -8.94 25.10
CA ASN A 195 22.11 -8.65 25.17
C ASN A 195 22.58 -8.59 26.65
N PRO A 196 23.41 -9.54 27.14
CA PRO A 196 24.05 -10.64 26.43
C PRO A 196 23.07 -11.82 26.19
N PRO A 197 23.31 -12.65 25.15
CA PRO A 197 22.39 -13.70 24.70
C PRO A 197 21.98 -14.63 25.84
N GLY A 198 20.73 -14.46 26.30
CA GLY A 198 20.10 -15.22 27.36
C GLY A 198 19.51 -16.54 26.85
N ALA A 199 19.57 -17.58 27.68
CA ALA A 199 19.10 -18.91 27.34
C ALA A 199 17.58 -18.95 27.07
N GLY A 200 17.17 -19.65 26.02
CA GLY A 200 15.79 -19.70 25.51
C GLY A 200 14.72 -20.19 26.49
N PHE A 201 13.47 -19.82 26.21
CA PHE A 201 12.31 -20.10 27.06
C PHE A 201 11.70 -21.48 26.74
N ILE A 202 11.34 -22.25 27.78
CA ILE A 202 10.83 -23.63 27.68
C ILE A 202 9.39 -23.70 28.21
N GLY A 203 8.50 -24.34 27.44
CA GLY A 203 7.39 -25.13 28.03
C GLY A 203 5.98 -24.52 28.07
N LEU A 204 5.50 -23.91 26.97
CA LEU A 204 4.15 -23.31 26.94
C LEU A 204 2.97 -24.28 26.70
N GLY A 205 3.23 -25.50 26.23
CA GLY A 205 2.20 -26.51 25.97
C GLY A 205 1.31 -26.19 24.76
N GLY A 206 1.36 -27.04 23.72
CA GLY A 206 0.81 -26.73 22.41
C GLY A 206 1.80 -25.94 21.56
N GLY A 207 1.65 -26.00 20.23
CA GLY A 207 2.48 -25.18 19.33
C GLY A 207 2.09 -23.70 19.49
N LEU A 208 3.05 -22.77 19.37
CA LEU A 208 2.73 -21.34 19.21
C LEU A 208 2.00 -21.12 17.87
N ASN A 209 1.27 -20.03 17.67
CA ASN A 209 0.53 -19.76 16.44
C ASN A 209 0.75 -18.34 15.92
N LEU A 210 0.56 -17.34 16.79
CA LEU A 210 0.74 -15.92 16.47
C LEU A 210 1.41 -15.18 17.62
N ILE A 211 2.20 -14.14 17.31
CA ILE A 211 2.90 -13.28 18.28
C ILE A 211 2.71 -11.79 17.96
N ALA A 212 2.55 -10.97 19.00
CA ALA A 212 2.66 -9.52 18.97
C ALA A 212 3.36 -9.02 20.24
N ALA A 213 3.79 -7.77 20.27
CA ALA A 213 4.41 -7.17 21.44
C ALA A 213 4.11 -5.67 21.55
N GLY A 214 4.25 -5.14 22.77
CA GLY A 214 4.13 -3.72 23.08
C GLY A 214 3.99 -3.48 24.58
N ASN A 215 3.93 -2.22 25.01
CA ASN A 215 3.91 -1.83 26.42
C ASN A 215 2.49 -1.95 27.01
N LEU A 216 2.14 -3.15 27.48
CA LEU A 216 0.85 -3.44 28.13
C LEU A 216 0.85 -3.08 29.63
N ASP A 217 1.98 -2.63 30.18
CA ASP A 217 2.18 -2.21 31.57
C ASP A 217 2.95 -0.88 31.72
N ALA A 218 2.22 0.23 31.78
CA ALA A 218 2.77 1.59 32.00
C ALA A 218 3.51 1.78 33.33
N SER A 219 3.56 0.77 34.20
CA SER A 219 4.47 0.84 35.34
C SER A 219 5.95 0.82 34.92
N ASP A 220 6.26 0.38 33.69
CA ASP A 220 7.59 0.48 33.11
C ASP A 220 7.56 0.73 31.59
N ALA A 221 8.73 0.67 30.96
CA ALA A 221 8.94 0.93 29.53
C ALA A 221 9.28 -0.34 28.74
N PHE A 222 9.15 -1.53 29.35
CA PHE A 222 9.49 -2.78 28.69
C PHE A 222 8.28 -3.28 27.90
N ASP A 223 8.52 -3.80 26.70
CA ASP A 223 7.45 -4.45 25.94
C ASP A 223 7.11 -5.82 26.54
N GLU A 224 5.82 -6.12 26.57
CA GLU A 224 5.32 -7.45 26.84
C GLU A 224 5.03 -8.22 25.56
N ILE A 225 5.28 -9.53 25.63
CA ILE A 225 4.97 -10.44 24.52
C ILE A 225 3.58 -11.00 24.70
N TYR A 226 2.81 -10.92 23.63
CA TYR A 226 1.45 -11.39 23.53
C TYR A 226 1.34 -12.50 22.48
N LEU A 227 0.85 -13.67 22.88
CA LEU A 227 0.91 -14.90 22.06
C LEU A 227 -0.41 -15.64 22.01
N THR A 228 -0.66 -16.29 20.87
CA THR A 228 -1.68 -17.34 20.77
C THR A 228 -1.02 -18.69 20.50
N ASN A 229 -1.57 -19.76 21.06
CA ASN A 229 -1.15 -21.12 20.72
C ASN A 229 -2.01 -21.71 19.57
N SER A 230 -1.68 -22.91 19.11
CA SER A 230 -2.39 -23.61 18.01
C SER A 230 -3.84 -23.98 18.36
N ALA A 231 -4.25 -23.85 19.62
CA ALA A 231 -5.63 -23.98 20.08
C ALA A 231 -6.30 -22.61 20.28
N ASN A 232 -5.63 -21.52 19.89
CA ASN A 232 -6.04 -20.13 20.05
C ASN A 232 -6.13 -19.65 21.50
N ASN A 233 -5.55 -20.40 22.44
CA ASN A 233 -5.41 -19.92 23.81
C ASN A 233 -4.39 -18.79 23.84
N ILE A 234 -4.65 -17.84 24.71
CA ILE A 234 -3.91 -16.59 24.79
C ILE A 234 -2.97 -16.59 25.98
N TYR A 235 -1.76 -16.07 25.78
CA TYR A 235 -0.73 -15.92 26.80
C TYR A 235 -0.12 -14.52 26.75
N THR A 236 0.11 -13.93 27.92
CA THR A 236 0.95 -12.73 28.06
C THR A 236 2.23 -13.07 28.80
N HIS A 237 3.30 -12.38 28.45
CA HIS A 237 4.62 -12.56 29.04
C HIS A 237 5.30 -11.24 29.31
N ARG A 238 5.85 -11.12 30.52
CA ARG A 238 6.79 -10.06 30.87
C ARG A 238 8.18 -10.63 30.95
N VAL A 239 9.08 -10.12 30.11
CA VAL A 239 10.42 -10.67 29.95
C VAL A 239 11.28 -10.44 31.20
N ASN A 240 11.08 -9.31 31.88
CA ASN A 240 11.89 -8.90 33.04
C ASN A 240 11.56 -9.60 34.39
N THR A 241 10.33 -10.09 34.58
CA THR A 241 9.88 -10.72 35.85
C THR A 241 9.67 -12.23 35.74
N GLY A 242 9.72 -12.79 34.52
CA GLY A 242 9.67 -14.21 34.26
C GLY A 242 8.31 -14.83 34.58
N GLY A 243 7.43 -14.92 33.59
CA GLY A 243 6.22 -15.74 33.70
C GLY A 243 5.31 -15.59 32.50
N PHE A 244 4.74 -16.69 32.04
CA PHE A 244 3.60 -16.68 31.13
C PHE A 244 2.33 -16.86 31.96
N ALA A 245 1.37 -15.97 31.78
CA ALA A 245 0.04 -16.16 32.33
C ALA A 245 -0.92 -16.49 31.19
N GLN A 246 -1.58 -17.65 31.28
CA GLN A 246 -2.71 -17.93 30.41
C GLN A 246 -3.85 -16.97 30.79
N THR A 247 -4.33 -16.21 29.82
CA THR A 247 -5.38 -15.21 30.02
C THR A 247 -6.75 -15.85 29.79
N THR A 248 -7.82 -15.17 30.21
CA THR A 248 -9.19 -15.65 29.96
C THR A 248 -9.64 -15.24 28.56
N GLY A 249 -9.55 -16.16 27.60
CA GLY A 249 -10.01 -15.93 26.24
C GLY A 249 -9.41 -16.91 25.23
N ALA A 250 -9.99 -16.93 24.05
CA ALA A 250 -9.41 -17.55 22.87
C ALA A 250 -9.67 -16.68 21.65
N GLY A 251 -8.67 -16.56 20.78
CA GLY A 251 -8.75 -15.76 19.58
C GLY A 251 -7.48 -15.86 18.76
N THR A 252 -7.53 -15.18 17.64
CA THR A 252 -6.54 -15.18 16.57
C THR A 252 -6.03 -13.77 16.42
N ASP A 253 -4.97 -13.61 15.66
CA ASP A 253 -4.48 -12.30 15.26
C ASP A 253 -4.26 -11.34 16.45
N PRO A 254 -3.32 -11.69 17.35
CA PRO A 254 -2.88 -10.78 18.39
C PRO A 254 -2.28 -9.52 17.75
N THR A 255 -2.73 -8.34 18.18
CA THR A 255 -2.18 -7.03 17.76
C THR A 255 -2.10 -6.12 18.98
N VAL A 256 -1.11 -5.22 19.04
CA VAL A 256 -0.93 -4.26 20.13
C VAL A 256 -0.78 -2.85 19.54
N GLY A 257 -1.33 -1.83 20.22
CA GLY A 257 -1.19 -0.43 19.79
C GLY A 257 -1.49 0.58 20.88
N HIS A 258 -0.91 1.78 20.75
CA HIS A 258 -1.03 2.91 21.66
C HIS A 258 -2.24 3.83 21.35
N PRO A 259 -3.41 3.71 21.98
CA PRO A 259 -4.60 4.47 21.58
C PRO A 259 -4.60 5.92 22.07
N GLU A 260 -5.29 6.82 21.34
CA GLU A 260 -5.46 8.27 21.60
C GLU A 260 -5.84 8.70 23.05
N THR A 261 -6.34 7.78 23.90
CA THR A 261 -7.07 8.17 25.12
C THR A 261 -6.55 7.59 26.43
N PHE A 262 -5.55 6.70 26.39
CA PHE A 262 -4.93 6.21 27.61
C PHE A 262 -3.83 7.17 28.06
N GLY A 263 -4.22 8.20 28.82
CA GLY A 263 -3.29 9.14 29.45
C GLY A 263 -2.36 8.51 30.51
N ASP A 264 -2.36 7.19 30.66
CA ASP A 264 -1.40 6.43 31.46
C ASP A 264 -0.22 5.89 30.65
N GLY A 265 -0.21 6.00 29.32
CA GLY A 265 0.92 5.60 28.48
C GLY A 265 0.93 4.12 28.07
N ARG A 266 -0.14 3.35 28.31
CA ARG A 266 -0.21 1.92 27.95
C ARG A 266 -0.74 1.67 26.55
N ASP A 267 -0.23 0.60 25.97
CA ASP A 267 -0.79 -0.03 24.79
C ASP A 267 -1.96 -0.95 25.14
N LEU A 268 -2.84 -1.14 24.16
CA LEU A 268 -3.95 -2.06 24.22
C LEU A 268 -3.68 -3.27 23.34
N ALA A 269 -3.98 -4.46 23.88
CA ALA A 269 -3.98 -5.70 23.13
C ALA A 269 -5.35 -5.95 22.47
N TYR A 270 -5.33 -6.43 21.23
CA TYR A 270 -6.49 -6.80 20.44
C TYR A 270 -6.36 -8.24 19.91
N ILE A 271 -7.50 -8.88 19.66
CA ILE A 271 -7.60 -10.18 18.98
C ILE A 271 -8.85 -10.23 18.11
N ILE A 272 -8.88 -11.14 17.16
CA ILE A 272 -10.09 -11.60 16.49
C ILE A 272 -10.59 -12.88 17.19
N GLY A 273 -11.72 -12.77 17.86
CA GLY A 273 -12.35 -13.88 18.59
C GLY A 273 -13.44 -14.57 17.78
N SER A 274 -14.30 -15.32 18.49
CA SER A 274 -15.44 -16.04 17.91
C SER A 274 -16.36 -15.14 17.08
N GLY A 275 -16.82 -15.64 15.92
CA GLY A 275 -17.67 -14.87 15.02
C GLY A 275 -16.91 -13.72 14.33
N ASP A 276 -15.59 -13.86 14.21
CA ASP A 276 -14.70 -12.92 13.55
C ASP A 276 -14.85 -11.49 14.14
N THR A 277 -15.10 -11.44 15.44
CA THR A 277 -15.38 -10.22 16.23
C THR A 277 -14.09 -9.74 16.86
N ILE A 278 -13.81 -8.44 16.82
CA ILE A 278 -12.63 -7.89 17.49
C ILE A 278 -12.89 -7.78 18.99
N TYR A 279 -11.97 -8.30 19.81
CA TYR A 279 -11.95 -8.17 21.25
C TYR A 279 -10.75 -7.33 21.68
N GLN A 280 -10.95 -6.48 22.68
CA GLN A 280 -9.92 -5.70 23.34
C GLN A 280 -9.61 -6.35 24.70
N GLY A 281 -8.33 -6.46 24.99
CA GLY A 281 -7.82 -6.90 26.28
C GLY A 281 -7.80 -5.73 27.28
N THR A 282 -8.32 -5.95 28.48
CA THR A 282 -8.08 -5.07 29.63
C THR A 282 -7.09 -5.75 30.57
N THR A 283 -5.93 -5.14 30.77
CA THR A 283 -4.92 -5.63 31.71
C THR A 283 -5.28 -5.19 33.12
N THR A 284 -5.37 -6.15 34.04
CA THR A 284 -5.15 -5.87 35.47
C THR A 284 -3.86 -6.58 35.89
N TRP A 285 -2.83 -5.78 36.17
CA TRP A 285 -1.55 -6.29 36.65
C TRP A 285 -1.59 -6.42 38.17
N ASN A 286 -1.51 -7.66 38.67
CA ASN A 286 -1.32 -7.94 40.09
C ASN A 286 0.05 -8.59 40.30
N LEU A 287 0.95 -7.83 40.95
CA LEU A 287 2.31 -8.24 41.31
C LEU A 287 2.41 -9.57 42.08
N ALA A 288 1.32 -10.04 42.70
CA ALA A 288 1.32 -11.29 43.49
C ALA A 288 0.84 -12.54 42.73
N SER A 289 0.15 -12.40 41.60
CA SER A 289 -0.49 -13.52 40.88
C SER A 289 -0.12 -13.61 39.40
N GLY A 290 0.74 -12.71 38.90
CA GLY A 290 1.02 -12.56 37.48
C GLY A 290 -0.06 -11.75 36.75
N PRO A 291 0.19 -11.36 35.48
CA PRO A 291 -0.78 -10.63 34.68
C PRO A 291 -2.06 -11.45 34.50
N THR A 292 -3.22 -10.84 34.69
CA THR A 292 -4.48 -11.43 34.20
C THR A 292 -5.07 -10.46 33.19
N MET A 293 -5.13 -10.89 31.93
CA MET A 293 -5.92 -10.19 30.92
C MET A 293 -7.29 -10.81 30.80
N THR A 294 -8.29 -9.94 30.68
CA THR A 294 -9.66 -10.33 30.32
C THR A 294 -9.98 -9.73 28.96
N TYR A 295 -10.52 -10.54 28.05
CA TYR A 295 -10.97 -10.06 26.75
C TYR A 295 -12.44 -9.71 26.78
N THR A 296 -12.76 -8.51 26.30
CA THR A 296 -14.14 -8.08 26.09
C THR A 296 -14.32 -7.70 24.63
N ALA A 297 -15.49 -7.99 24.06
CA ALA A 297 -15.78 -7.56 22.69
C ALA A 297 -15.55 -6.06 22.62
N LEU A 298 -14.90 -5.58 21.56
CA LEU A 298 -14.60 -4.16 21.38
C LEU A 298 -15.91 -3.37 21.53
N ARG A 299 -15.98 -2.57 22.60
CA ARG A 299 -17.17 -1.81 23.02
C ARG A 299 -16.83 -0.33 22.98
N GLN A 300 -17.87 0.47 22.75
CA GLN A 300 -17.88 1.92 22.73
C GLN A 300 -17.53 2.47 24.11
N THR A 301 -16.23 2.51 24.37
CA THR A 301 -15.46 3.39 25.27
C THR A 301 -14.09 2.73 25.47
N ALA A 302 -13.20 2.88 24.48
CA ALA A 302 -11.76 2.60 24.65
C ALA A 302 -11.12 3.51 25.74
N SER A 303 -11.89 4.40 26.38
CA SER A 303 -11.46 5.20 27.53
C SER A 303 -12.06 4.77 28.89
N ASN A 304 -13.20 4.06 28.99
CA ASN A 304 -13.80 3.69 30.30
C ASN A 304 -14.97 2.68 30.18
N ASP A 305 -14.99 1.58 30.96
CA ASP A 305 -16.11 0.62 31.09
C ASP A 305 -17.53 1.23 31.01
N GLY A 306 -18.32 0.94 29.95
CA GLY A 306 -19.66 1.56 29.85
C GLY A 306 -20.58 1.30 28.63
N SER A 307 -20.83 0.06 28.22
CA SER A 307 -22.15 -0.40 27.69
C SER A 307 -22.72 0.00 26.30
N ALA A 308 -21.92 0.21 25.25
CA ALA A 308 -22.45 0.08 23.88
C ALA A 308 -21.53 -0.77 22.98
N ALA A 309 -22.10 -1.65 22.17
CA ALA A 309 -21.33 -2.50 21.24
C ALA A 309 -20.97 -1.71 19.97
N VAL A 310 -19.78 -1.91 19.44
CA VAL A 310 -19.42 -1.38 18.11
C VAL A 310 -20.33 -2.04 17.07
N LEU A 311 -21.09 -1.23 16.32
CA LEU A 311 -21.95 -1.73 15.23
C LEU A 311 -21.08 -2.42 14.16
N ASN A 312 -21.53 -3.58 13.66
CA ASN A 312 -20.83 -4.35 12.63
C ASN A 312 -19.40 -4.81 13.00
N ASN A 313 -19.12 -5.00 14.30
CA ASN A 313 -17.87 -5.61 14.79
C ASN A 313 -17.86 -7.14 14.60
N GLY A 314 -17.98 -7.62 13.35
CA GLY A 314 -17.91 -9.03 13.02
C GLY A 314 -17.57 -9.28 11.55
N GLY A 315 -16.91 -10.40 11.28
CA GLY A 315 -16.44 -10.81 9.95
C GLY A 315 -15.08 -10.26 9.57
N TYR A 316 -14.17 -10.05 10.53
CA TYR A 316 -12.77 -9.66 10.33
C TYR A 316 -11.82 -10.87 10.29
N PHE A 317 -10.75 -10.79 9.51
CA PHE A 317 -9.73 -11.86 9.43
C PHE A 317 -8.29 -11.38 9.59
N ASP A 318 -8.07 -10.05 9.59
CA ASP A 318 -6.77 -9.41 9.64
C ASP A 318 -6.97 -8.00 10.27
N ILE A 319 -6.24 -7.70 11.34
CA ILE A 319 -6.23 -6.40 12.03
C ILE A 319 -4.80 -5.87 12.16
N ILE A 320 -4.65 -4.55 12.19
CA ILE A 320 -3.38 -3.89 12.47
C ILE A 320 -3.62 -2.59 13.24
N ALA A 321 -2.71 -2.23 14.12
CA ALA A 321 -2.72 -0.93 14.80
C ALA A 321 -1.62 -0.07 14.20
N ALA A 322 -1.89 1.22 13.94
CA ALA A 322 -0.91 2.12 13.35
C ALA A 322 -1.32 3.57 13.56
N ASP A 323 -0.37 4.50 13.60
CA ASP A 323 -0.66 5.93 13.50
C ASP A 323 -0.92 6.30 12.03
N ILE A 324 -2.19 6.23 11.65
CA ILE A 324 -2.63 6.44 10.28
C ILE A 324 -2.85 7.91 9.98
N ASP A 325 -3.12 8.77 10.97
CA ASP A 325 -3.41 10.19 10.75
C ASP A 325 -2.30 11.16 11.19
N ALA A 326 -1.15 10.62 11.63
CA ALA A 326 0.03 11.35 12.08
C ALA A 326 -0.21 12.22 13.32
N ASP A 327 -1.20 11.88 14.14
CA ASP A 327 -1.47 12.59 15.39
C ASP A 327 -0.61 12.10 16.57
N GLY A 328 0.21 11.06 16.33
CA GLY A 328 1.08 10.42 17.31
C GLY A 328 0.40 9.29 18.09
N ASN A 329 -0.82 8.91 17.75
CA ASN A 329 -1.56 7.83 18.39
C ASN A 329 -1.91 6.74 17.37
N THR A 330 -1.96 5.49 17.84
CA THR A 330 -2.45 4.40 17.00
C THR A 330 -3.95 4.39 16.88
N GLU A 331 -4.35 3.92 15.70
CA GLU A 331 -5.69 3.48 15.45
C GLU A 331 -5.72 2.05 14.96
N LEU A 332 -6.82 1.39 15.29
CA LEU A 332 -7.04 0.03 14.89
C LEU A 332 -7.74 0.02 13.54
N LEU A 333 -7.14 -0.68 12.59
CA LEU A 333 -7.69 -1.02 11.29
C LEU A 333 -8.06 -2.49 11.27
N GLY A 334 -9.19 -2.81 10.64
CA GLY A 334 -9.60 -4.18 10.40
C GLY A 334 -10.04 -4.41 8.96
N ARG A 335 -9.66 -5.57 8.41
CA ARG A 335 -10.10 -6.06 7.10
C ARG A 335 -11.13 -7.16 7.25
N ARG A 336 -12.19 -7.08 6.43
CA ARG A 336 -13.33 -8.00 6.52
C ARG A 336 -13.32 -9.09 5.47
N THR A 337 -13.73 -10.28 5.88
CA THR A 337 -13.87 -11.46 5.03
C THR A 337 -15.04 -11.33 4.04
N ALA A 338 -16.09 -10.62 4.46
CA ALA A 338 -17.38 -10.56 3.75
C ALA A 338 -17.32 -9.90 2.36
N ASP A 339 -16.28 -9.11 2.08
CA ASP A 339 -16.05 -8.43 0.80
C ASP A 339 -14.78 -8.92 0.09
N GLY A 340 -14.26 -10.10 0.48
CA GLY A 340 -13.02 -10.62 -0.07
C GLY A 340 -11.77 -9.90 0.41
N GLY A 341 -11.81 -9.26 1.59
CA GLY A 341 -10.64 -8.59 2.18
C GLY A 341 -10.29 -7.26 1.53
N THR A 342 -11.30 -6.59 0.99
CA THR A 342 -11.14 -5.38 0.17
C THR A 342 -11.55 -4.10 0.88
N SER A 343 -12.27 -4.21 2.00
CA SER A 343 -12.64 -3.06 2.80
C SER A 343 -11.78 -2.94 4.04
N PHE A 344 -11.44 -1.69 4.33
CA PHE A 344 -10.77 -1.28 5.57
C PHE A 344 -11.76 -0.54 6.45
N TYR A 345 -11.83 -0.97 7.70
CA TYR A 345 -12.61 -0.31 8.73
C TYR A 345 -11.67 0.27 9.77
N LEU A 346 -11.81 1.56 10.00
CA LEU A 346 -11.10 2.27 11.05
C LEU A 346 -11.96 2.30 12.31
N PHE A 347 -11.34 1.98 13.44
CA PHE A 347 -11.96 1.97 14.74
C PHE A 347 -11.44 3.16 15.54
N LYS A 348 -12.18 4.28 15.50
CA LYS A 348 -11.86 5.52 16.21
C LYS A 348 -12.99 5.91 17.16
N ASN A 349 -12.64 6.28 18.39
CA ASN A 349 -13.55 6.89 19.37
C ASN A 349 -14.90 6.16 19.55
N GLY A 350 -14.88 4.81 19.53
CA GLY A 350 -16.07 3.99 19.72
C GLY A 350 -17.03 3.96 18.51
N THR A 351 -16.55 4.37 17.34
CA THR A 351 -17.22 4.24 16.05
C THR A 351 -16.41 3.38 15.09
N THR A 352 -17.11 2.66 14.22
CA THR A 352 -16.53 1.99 13.05
C THR A 352 -16.97 2.72 11.81
N SER A 353 -16.00 3.19 11.04
CA SER A 353 -16.24 3.76 9.72
C SER A 353 -15.53 2.92 8.68
N LEU A 354 -16.24 2.60 7.59
CA LEU A 354 -15.59 2.20 6.35
C LEU A 354 -14.72 3.38 5.92
N VAL A 355 -13.40 3.20 5.93
CA VAL A 355 -12.48 4.23 5.45
C VAL A 355 -12.18 4.05 3.97
N GLN A 356 -12.25 2.81 3.48
CA GLN A 356 -12.07 2.55 2.06
C GLN A 356 -12.57 1.18 1.64
N GLN A 357 -13.00 1.10 0.39
CA GLN A 357 -13.23 -0.16 -0.31
C GLN A 357 -12.56 -0.11 -1.68
N ASN A 358 -11.59 -1.00 -1.91
CA ASN A 358 -10.91 -1.14 -3.20
C ASN A 358 -11.31 -2.46 -3.86
N VAL A 359 -11.97 -2.40 -5.01
CA VAL A 359 -12.47 -3.59 -5.70
C VAL A 359 -11.60 -3.92 -6.91
N PHE A 360 -11.02 -5.12 -6.90
CA PHE A 360 -10.05 -5.53 -7.90
C PHE A 360 -10.71 -6.35 -8.99
N LEU A 361 -10.29 -6.15 -10.24
CA LEU A 361 -10.66 -7.03 -11.32
C LEU A 361 -9.91 -8.37 -11.11
N THR A 362 -10.64 -9.48 -11.06
CA THR A 362 -10.05 -10.80 -10.74
C THR A 362 -9.60 -11.56 -11.98
N GLN A 363 -10.18 -11.23 -13.13
CA GLN A 363 -9.85 -11.82 -14.43
C GLN A 363 -10.20 -10.85 -15.56
N SER A 364 -9.55 -11.01 -16.71
CA SER A 364 -9.85 -10.20 -17.90
C SER A 364 -11.27 -10.43 -18.40
N ASP A 365 -11.92 -9.35 -18.83
CA ASP A 365 -13.15 -9.41 -19.60
C ASP A 365 -12.89 -10.07 -20.96
N ILE A 366 -13.68 -11.10 -21.26
CA ILE A 366 -13.72 -11.68 -22.59
C ILE A 366 -14.39 -10.71 -23.56
N ALA A 367 -14.05 -10.81 -24.86
CA ALA A 367 -14.62 -9.94 -25.87
C ALA A 367 -16.16 -10.03 -25.89
N GLY A 368 -16.82 -8.88 -25.84
CA GLY A 368 -18.29 -8.77 -25.80
C GLY A 368 -18.90 -8.78 -24.39
N SER A 369 -18.11 -9.05 -23.35
CA SER A 369 -18.46 -8.83 -21.94
C SER A 369 -17.88 -7.52 -21.42
N SER A 370 -18.48 -6.98 -20.35
CA SER A 370 -18.09 -5.71 -19.73
C SER A 370 -18.27 -5.79 -18.23
N SER A 371 -17.17 -5.67 -17.48
CA SER A 371 -17.21 -5.39 -16.03
C SER A 371 -17.34 -3.88 -15.76
N PHE A 372 -17.29 -3.03 -16.78
CA PHE A 372 -17.29 -1.57 -16.63
C PHE A 372 -18.61 -1.01 -16.07
N ASP A 373 -19.73 -1.70 -16.30
CA ASP A 373 -21.08 -1.30 -15.90
C ASP A 373 -21.93 -2.49 -15.40
N THR A 374 -21.34 -3.68 -15.27
CA THR A 374 -22.00 -4.87 -14.74
C THR A 374 -21.13 -5.53 -13.67
N ALA A 375 -21.70 -6.49 -12.93
CA ALA A 375 -20.97 -7.20 -11.89
C ALA A 375 -19.69 -7.87 -12.38
N GLY A 376 -19.76 -8.45 -13.58
CA GLY A 376 -18.60 -8.97 -14.29
C GLY A 376 -17.63 -9.75 -13.41
N ASN A 377 -16.37 -9.32 -13.42
CA ASN A 377 -15.22 -10.01 -12.83
C ASN A 377 -14.65 -9.29 -11.60
N TRP A 378 -15.42 -8.44 -10.94
CA TRP A 378 -14.99 -7.72 -9.75
C TRP A 378 -14.90 -8.62 -8.52
N SER A 379 -13.92 -8.38 -7.64
CA SER A 379 -13.68 -9.19 -6.43
C SER A 379 -14.86 -9.22 -5.46
N ASN A 380 -15.69 -8.16 -5.45
CA ASN A 380 -16.91 -8.11 -4.64
C ASN A 380 -18.14 -8.72 -5.34
N GLY A 381 -18.01 -9.16 -6.60
CA GLY A 381 -19.09 -9.73 -7.40
C GLY A 381 -20.27 -8.78 -7.66
N GLN A 382 -20.08 -7.47 -7.51
CA GLN A 382 -21.09 -6.44 -7.75
C GLN A 382 -20.67 -5.52 -8.88
N ALA A 383 -21.65 -4.87 -9.53
CA ALA A 383 -21.35 -3.86 -10.55
C ALA A 383 -20.67 -2.64 -9.90
N PRO A 384 -19.93 -1.82 -10.68
CA PRO A 384 -19.37 -0.58 -10.17
C PRO A 384 -20.40 0.31 -9.45
N GLN A 385 -20.03 0.84 -8.28
CA GLN A 385 -20.89 1.66 -7.41
C GLN A 385 -20.12 2.85 -6.85
N ALA A 386 -20.83 3.95 -6.61
CA ALA A 386 -20.25 5.14 -5.98
C ALA A 386 -19.77 4.81 -4.56
N GLY A 387 -18.71 5.49 -4.12
CA GLY A 387 -18.03 5.25 -2.84
C GLY A 387 -16.93 4.19 -2.90
N ILE A 388 -16.66 3.60 -4.07
CA ILE A 388 -15.72 2.48 -4.24
C ILE A 388 -14.69 2.81 -5.32
N ASN A 389 -13.43 2.51 -5.04
CA ASN A 389 -12.34 2.58 -6.01
C ASN A 389 -12.16 1.23 -6.69
N TYR A 390 -11.89 1.22 -7.99
CA TYR A 390 -11.81 0.00 -8.78
C TYR A 390 -10.50 -0.13 -9.53
N ASP A 391 -9.94 -1.33 -9.49
CA ASP A 391 -8.53 -1.53 -9.77
C ASP A 391 -8.34 -2.61 -10.85
N VAL A 392 -7.61 -2.26 -11.90
CA VAL A 392 -7.27 -3.15 -13.02
C VAL A 392 -5.78 -3.43 -13.00
N GLY A 393 -5.43 -4.64 -12.57
CA GLY A 393 -4.05 -5.06 -12.35
C GLY A 393 -3.34 -5.60 -13.59
N SER A 394 -2.08 -5.99 -13.41
CA SER A 394 -1.22 -6.52 -14.48
C SER A 394 -1.81 -7.77 -15.15
N GLY A 395 -1.81 -7.80 -16.48
CA GLY A 395 -2.35 -8.92 -17.28
C GLY A 395 -3.87 -8.94 -17.35
N GLN A 396 -4.55 -7.95 -16.78
CA GLN A 396 -6.01 -7.85 -16.78
C GLN A 396 -6.49 -6.81 -17.79
N THR A 397 -7.64 -7.10 -18.41
CA THR A 397 -8.32 -6.19 -19.33
C THR A 397 -9.74 -5.95 -18.87
N LEU A 398 -10.05 -4.72 -18.48
CA LEU A 398 -11.42 -4.22 -18.31
C LEU A 398 -11.96 -3.76 -19.67
N ARG A 399 -13.20 -4.13 -20.02
CA ARG A 399 -13.84 -3.72 -21.27
C ARG A 399 -15.03 -2.82 -21.01
N THR A 400 -15.11 -1.71 -21.74
CA THR A 400 -16.35 -0.91 -21.79
C THR A 400 -17.46 -1.70 -22.53
N PRO A 401 -18.75 -1.39 -22.29
CA PRO A 401 -19.87 -2.06 -22.95
C PRO A 401 -19.87 -1.85 -24.46
N ASN A 402 -20.38 -2.80 -25.24
CA ASN A 402 -20.40 -2.77 -26.70
C ASN A 402 -21.59 -2.01 -27.34
N ALA A 403 -22.65 -1.69 -26.58
CA ALA A 403 -23.88 -1.08 -27.10
C ALA A 403 -24.02 0.43 -26.81
N LEU A 404 -24.68 1.16 -27.72
CA LEU A 404 -24.95 2.61 -27.69
C LEU A 404 -25.80 3.02 -26.47
N ASN A 405 -25.14 3.47 -25.41
CA ASN A 405 -25.63 4.39 -24.39
C ASN A 405 -24.37 5.02 -23.79
N PRO A 406 -24.32 6.30 -23.35
CA PRO A 406 -23.14 6.80 -22.67
C PRO A 406 -22.78 5.83 -21.53
N ALA A 407 -21.65 5.15 -21.65
CA ALA A 407 -21.21 4.18 -20.66
C ALA A 407 -20.56 4.98 -19.54
N ALA A 408 -21.22 5.11 -18.40
CA ALA A 408 -20.67 5.78 -17.23
C ALA A 408 -20.13 4.74 -16.26
N PHE A 409 -18.85 4.83 -15.92
CA PHE A 409 -18.29 4.09 -14.81
C PHE A 409 -18.83 4.68 -13.50
N ALA A 410 -19.47 3.85 -12.68
CA ALA A 410 -20.15 4.31 -11.48
C ALA A 410 -19.26 4.35 -10.23
N GLY A 411 -18.05 3.77 -10.29
CA GLY A 411 -17.06 3.88 -9.22
C GLY A 411 -16.52 5.31 -9.06
N ASP A 412 -16.01 5.61 -7.87
CA ASP A 412 -15.42 6.91 -7.55
C ASP A 412 -14.14 7.14 -8.36
N SER A 413 -13.32 6.09 -8.46
CA SER A 413 -12.16 6.05 -9.35
C SER A 413 -11.99 4.69 -10.02
N LEU A 414 -11.35 4.71 -11.18
CA LEU A 414 -10.83 3.54 -11.88
C LEU A 414 -9.31 3.70 -12.00
N ASN A 415 -8.57 2.81 -11.34
CA ASN A 415 -7.11 2.76 -11.38
C ASN A 415 -6.68 1.65 -12.36
N VAL A 416 -5.89 2.01 -13.37
CA VAL A 416 -5.33 1.06 -14.32
C VAL A 416 -3.82 1.06 -14.14
N TYR A 417 -3.32 0.02 -13.49
CA TYR A 417 -1.91 -0.12 -13.15
C TYR A 417 -1.09 -0.69 -14.30
N THR A 418 0.22 -0.71 -14.12
CA THR A 418 1.18 -1.25 -15.08
C THR A 418 0.82 -2.68 -15.51
N GLY A 419 0.70 -2.89 -16.83
CA GLY A 419 0.25 -4.16 -17.42
C GLY A 419 -1.26 -4.37 -17.44
N GLY A 420 -2.04 -3.52 -16.76
CA GLY A 420 -3.50 -3.47 -16.85
C GLY A 420 -3.98 -2.70 -18.07
N THR A 421 -5.18 -3.02 -18.56
CA THR A 421 -5.75 -2.40 -19.77
C THR A 421 -7.23 -2.03 -19.58
N LEU A 422 -7.58 -0.79 -19.93
CA LEU A 422 -8.95 -0.38 -20.24
C LEU A 422 -9.18 -0.46 -21.76
N SER A 423 -9.94 -1.44 -22.22
CA SER A 423 -10.29 -1.64 -23.64
C SER A 423 -11.61 -0.95 -23.98
N LEU A 424 -11.54 -0.01 -24.92
CA LEU A 424 -12.66 0.78 -25.42
C LEU A 424 -13.36 0.06 -26.57
N ASP A 425 -14.37 -0.74 -26.20
CA ASP A 425 -15.21 -1.51 -27.14
C ASP A 425 -16.54 -0.80 -27.44
N HIS A 426 -16.85 0.28 -26.72
CA HIS A 426 -18.11 1.03 -26.83
C HIS A 426 -18.29 1.77 -28.14
N THR A 427 -19.44 2.42 -28.30
CA THR A 427 -19.69 3.39 -29.37
C THR A 427 -20.08 4.72 -28.75
N GLY A 428 -19.76 5.84 -29.41
CA GLY A 428 -19.97 7.17 -28.81
C GLY A 428 -18.96 7.46 -27.70
N THR A 429 -19.46 7.98 -26.56
CA THR A 429 -18.65 8.41 -25.41
C THR A 429 -18.81 7.47 -24.22
N ALA A 430 -17.71 7.02 -23.63
CA ALA A 430 -17.66 6.47 -22.29
C ALA A 430 -17.17 7.56 -21.32
N THR A 431 -17.64 7.54 -20.09
CA THR A 431 -17.26 8.49 -19.04
C THR A 431 -16.71 7.72 -17.85
N VAL A 432 -15.52 8.09 -17.40
CA VAL A 432 -14.95 7.64 -16.13
C VAL A 432 -14.69 8.88 -15.31
N GLY A 433 -15.37 9.06 -14.18
CA GLY A 433 -15.27 10.27 -13.36
C GLY A 433 -13.82 10.64 -13.07
N VAL A 434 -13.09 9.67 -12.50
CA VAL A 434 -11.65 9.73 -12.25
C VAL A 434 -10.98 8.47 -12.80
N LEU A 435 -10.15 8.61 -13.84
CA LEU A 435 -9.33 7.54 -14.39
C LEU A 435 -7.86 7.80 -14.04
N ASN A 436 -7.28 6.99 -13.16
CA ASN A 436 -5.86 7.05 -12.85
C ASN A 436 -5.13 6.00 -13.70
N LEU A 437 -4.12 6.43 -14.45
CA LEU A 437 -3.24 5.55 -15.21
C LEU A 437 -1.86 5.52 -14.54
N ASP A 438 -1.57 4.39 -13.89
CA ASP A 438 -0.30 4.14 -13.21
C ASP A 438 0.56 3.17 -14.01
N GLY A 439 0.92 3.61 -15.22
CA GLY A 439 1.60 2.78 -16.22
C GLY A 439 0.65 1.88 -17.00
N GLY A 440 -0.66 2.02 -16.79
CA GLY A 440 -1.71 1.28 -17.49
C GLY A 440 -1.88 1.67 -18.95
N THR A 441 -2.68 0.89 -19.66
CA THR A 441 -3.00 1.11 -21.07
C THR A 441 -4.48 1.44 -21.28
N ILE A 442 -4.76 2.51 -22.03
CA ILE A 442 -6.05 2.68 -22.72
C ILE A 442 -5.89 2.10 -24.13
N ALA A 443 -6.69 1.08 -24.45
CA ALA A 443 -6.65 0.40 -25.74
C ALA A 443 -7.93 0.65 -26.54
N GLN A 444 -7.77 1.03 -27.80
CA GLN A 444 -8.85 1.16 -28.75
C GLN A 444 -8.45 0.46 -30.06
N SER A 445 -9.32 -0.45 -30.54
CA SER A 445 -8.99 -1.31 -31.67
C SER A 445 -9.43 -0.75 -33.03
N SER A 446 -10.66 -0.20 -33.11
CA SER A 446 -11.24 0.30 -34.36
C SER A 446 -12.43 1.26 -34.16
N GLY A 447 -12.76 2.01 -35.23
CA GLY A 447 -13.84 2.99 -35.24
C GLY A 447 -13.50 4.30 -34.55
N SER A 448 -14.53 5.08 -34.23
CA SER A 448 -14.41 6.33 -33.47
C SER A 448 -14.97 6.14 -32.06
N LYS A 449 -14.14 6.45 -31.06
CA LYS A 449 -14.48 6.39 -29.63
C LYS A 449 -14.24 7.75 -29.00
N ALA A 450 -14.97 8.04 -27.94
CA ALA A 450 -14.69 9.18 -27.07
C ALA A 450 -14.62 8.76 -25.61
N LEU A 451 -13.73 9.39 -24.85
CA LEU A 451 -13.59 9.17 -23.41
C LEU A 451 -13.70 10.51 -22.70
N ALA A 452 -14.60 10.61 -21.72
CA ALA A 452 -14.88 11.81 -20.93
C ALA A 452 -14.61 11.57 -19.43
N GLY A 453 -14.60 12.66 -18.66
CA GLY A 453 -14.27 12.70 -17.23
C GLY A 453 -12.92 13.33 -16.97
N SER A 454 -12.09 12.70 -16.14
CA SER A 454 -10.71 13.14 -15.87
C SER A 454 -9.73 11.97 -16.03
N ILE A 455 -8.52 12.26 -16.53
CA ILE A 455 -7.43 11.29 -16.64
C ILE A 455 -6.21 11.84 -15.92
N ASN A 456 -5.69 11.10 -14.95
CA ASN A 456 -4.48 11.42 -14.22
C ASN A 456 -3.38 10.40 -14.58
N LEU A 457 -2.28 10.86 -15.15
CA LEU A 457 -1.10 10.05 -15.45
C LEU A 457 -0.19 10.08 -14.22
N THR A 458 -0.32 9.08 -13.33
CA THR A 458 0.55 8.97 -12.16
C THR A 458 1.92 8.42 -12.55
N SER A 459 1.95 7.55 -13.57
CA SER A 459 3.16 7.01 -14.21
C SER A 459 3.04 7.05 -15.75
N ASP A 460 4.16 6.84 -16.45
CA ASP A 460 4.23 6.80 -17.92
C ASP A 460 3.25 5.77 -18.51
N SER A 461 2.19 6.25 -19.17
CA SER A 461 1.04 5.42 -19.54
C SER A 461 0.80 5.37 -21.05
N THR A 462 0.18 4.28 -21.51
CA THR A 462 0.02 4.03 -22.95
C THR A 462 -1.39 4.31 -23.44
N PHE A 463 -1.49 5.07 -24.52
CA PHE A 463 -2.70 5.22 -25.32
C PHE A 463 -2.48 4.48 -26.65
N ASN A 464 -3.00 3.26 -26.74
CA ASN A 464 -2.92 2.44 -27.95
C ASN A 464 -4.19 2.61 -28.79
N VAL A 465 -4.07 3.37 -29.88
CA VAL A 465 -5.14 3.54 -30.87
C VAL A 465 -4.75 2.76 -32.10
N ALA A 466 -5.13 1.49 -32.18
CA ALA A 466 -4.68 0.59 -33.23
C ALA A 466 -5.14 1.08 -34.62
N ALA A 467 -6.41 1.47 -34.73
CA ALA A 467 -7.01 2.03 -35.94
C ALA A 467 -8.20 2.97 -35.64
N GLY A 468 -8.54 3.85 -36.57
CA GLY A 468 -9.64 4.80 -36.38
C GLY A 468 -9.21 5.98 -35.50
N SER A 469 -10.06 6.37 -34.55
CA SER A 469 -9.85 7.58 -33.73
C SER A 469 -10.34 7.42 -32.30
N LEU A 470 -9.59 8.01 -31.36
CA LEU A 470 -9.99 8.21 -29.96
C LEU A 470 -9.98 9.70 -29.64
N ASP A 471 -11.13 10.23 -29.23
CA ASP A 471 -11.30 11.61 -28.73
C ASP A 471 -11.36 11.62 -27.20
N VAL A 472 -10.27 12.00 -26.55
CA VAL A 472 -10.21 12.19 -25.10
C VAL A 472 -10.72 13.60 -24.79
N GLN A 473 -11.97 13.67 -24.36
CA GLN A 473 -12.66 14.91 -23.98
C GLN A 473 -12.31 15.33 -22.54
N SER A 474 -11.66 14.44 -21.79
CA SER A 474 -11.18 14.66 -20.42
C SER A 474 -9.98 15.60 -20.34
N THR A 475 -9.83 16.29 -19.21
CA THR A 475 -8.53 16.83 -18.79
C THR A 475 -7.55 15.68 -18.60
N VAL A 476 -6.31 15.83 -19.10
CA VAL A 476 -5.22 14.88 -18.91
C VAL A 476 -4.12 15.57 -18.10
N SER A 477 -3.96 15.18 -16.85
CA SER A 477 -3.02 15.76 -15.87
C SER A 477 -2.04 14.72 -15.33
N GLY A 478 -1.19 15.09 -14.37
CA GLY A 478 -0.31 14.18 -13.65
C GLY A 478 1.17 14.32 -14.00
N GLY A 479 2.02 13.63 -13.23
CA GLY A 479 3.47 13.63 -13.41
C GLY A 479 3.97 12.72 -14.53
N GLY A 480 3.21 11.67 -14.84
CA GLY A 480 3.54 10.66 -15.83
C GLY A 480 3.49 11.15 -17.28
N GLY A 481 4.25 10.47 -18.13
CA GLY A 481 4.29 10.68 -19.57
C GLY A 481 3.16 9.99 -20.33
N LEU A 482 2.96 10.42 -21.57
CA LEU A 482 1.98 9.86 -22.50
C LEU A 482 2.71 9.13 -23.63
N MET A 483 2.45 7.83 -23.79
CA MET A 483 2.93 7.04 -24.92
C MET A 483 1.80 6.74 -25.89
N LYS A 484 1.81 7.38 -27.07
CA LYS A 484 0.87 7.10 -28.16
C LYS A 484 1.42 6.00 -29.07
N THR A 485 0.70 4.88 -29.14
CA THR A 485 0.99 3.74 -30.02
C THR A 485 -0.20 3.44 -30.95
N GLY A 486 0.00 2.51 -31.89
CA GLY A 486 -1.01 2.17 -32.91
C GLY A 486 -1.14 3.19 -34.04
N ALA A 487 -1.65 2.77 -35.18
CA ALA A 487 -1.69 3.59 -36.40
C ALA A 487 -2.83 4.63 -36.43
N GLY A 488 -3.81 4.52 -35.53
CA GLY A 488 -4.95 5.42 -35.44
C GLY A 488 -4.62 6.80 -34.87
N ALA A 489 -5.63 7.67 -34.84
CA ALA A 489 -5.53 9.03 -34.36
C ALA A 489 -5.98 9.17 -32.89
N LEU A 490 -5.13 9.70 -32.03
CA LEU A 490 -5.49 10.15 -30.68
C LEU A 490 -5.67 11.66 -30.70
N LYS A 491 -6.81 12.13 -30.21
CA LYS A 491 -7.07 13.55 -29.98
C LYS A 491 -7.23 13.78 -28.48
N LEU A 492 -6.42 14.67 -27.91
CA LEU A 492 -6.65 15.25 -26.59
C LEU A 492 -7.49 16.51 -26.80
N GLY A 493 -8.82 16.34 -26.70
CA GLY A 493 -9.81 17.40 -26.84
C GLY A 493 -9.97 18.24 -25.56
N GLY A 494 -9.78 17.64 -24.39
CA GLY A 494 -9.68 18.34 -23.11
C GLY A 494 -8.30 18.95 -22.87
N VAL A 495 -8.13 19.63 -21.72
CA VAL A 495 -6.88 20.30 -21.36
C VAL A 495 -5.79 19.28 -21.05
N ALA A 496 -4.66 19.36 -21.74
CA ALA A 496 -3.45 18.61 -21.41
C ALA A 496 -2.54 19.45 -20.49
N SER A 497 -2.33 18.98 -19.26
CA SER A 497 -1.51 19.62 -18.22
C SER A 497 -0.52 18.67 -17.52
N TYR A 498 -0.35 17.45 -18.04
CA TYR A 498 0.65 16.51 -17.54
C TYR A 498 2.08 17.03 -17.78
N THR A 499 3.04 16.64 -16.94
CA THR A 499 4.43 17.13 -16.98
C THR A 499 5.43 16.12 -17.54
N GLY A 500 5.11 14.83 -17.53
CA GLY A 500 5.95 13.78 -18.12
C GLY A 500 6.05 13.87 -19.65
N ALA A 501 6.96 13.09 -20.25
CA ALA A 501 7.26 13.14 -21.68
C ALA A 501 6.10 12.67 -22.58
N THR A 502 5.89 13.32 -23.71
CA THR A 502 5.00 12.85 -24.78
C THR A 502 5.79 12.06 -25.83
N ASN A 503 5.54 10.75 -25.93
CA ASN A 503 6.15 9.87 -26.93
C ASN A 503 5.10 9.45 -27.97
N VAL A 504 5.30 9.81 -29.23
CA VAL A 504 4.42 9.42 -30.34
C VAL A 504 5.14 8.41 -31.22
N SER A 505 4.89 7.12 -30.96
CA SER A 505 5.55 6.01 -31.63
C SER A 505 4.90 5.65 -32.96
N ALA A 506 3.59 5.85 -33.10
CA ALA A 506 2.84 5.59 -34.34
C ALA A 506 1.55 6.42 -34.45
N GLY A 507 1.10 6.59 -35.69
CA GLY A 507 -0.14 7.29 -36.02
C GLY A 507 -0.05 8.80 -35.75
N THR A 508 -1.18 9.37 -35.35
CA THR A 508 -1.31 10.81 -35.12
C THR A 508 -1.74 11.10 -33.68
N LEU A 509 -1.06 12.04 -33.03
CA LEU A 509 -1.51 12.70 -31.80
C LEU A 509 -1.93 14.14 -32.15
N THR A 510 -3.11 14.57 -31.72
CA THR A 510 -3.56 15.97 -31.79
C THR A 510 -3.85 16.49 -30.39
N ILE A 511 -3.22 17.60 -30.01
CA ILE A 511 -3.47 18.29 -28.74
C ILE A 511 -4.24 19.58 -29.04
N GLN A 512 -5.49 19.69 -28.56
CA GLN A 512 -6.35 20.85 -28.82
C GLN A 512 -6.34 21.90 -27.72
N GLN A 513 -6.00 21.51 -26.49
CA GLN A 513 -5.97 22.44 -25.36
C GLN A 513 -4.79 22.06 -24.46
N VAL A 514 -4.09 23.07 -23.94
CA VAL A 514 -3.05 22.90 -22.92
C VAL A 514 -3.28 23.94 -21.81
N GLY A 515 -2.70 23.71 -20.64
CA GLY A 515 -2.81 24.64 -19.51
C GLY A 515 -2.46 26.09 -19.89
N SER A 516 -3.24 27.05 -19.40
CA SER A 516 -2.94 28.48 -19.53
C SER A 516 -1.88 28.87 -18.50
N GLY A 517 -0.87 29.65 -18.91
CA GLY A 517 0.17 30.08 -17.95
C GLY A 517 1.41 30.77 -18.51
N SER A 518 1.56 30.94 -19.82
CA SER A 518 2.77 31.59 -20.36
C SER A 518 2.58 33.09 -20.53
N ASN A 519 3.38 33.91 -19.84
CA ASN A 519 3.48 35.35 -20.07
C ASN A 519 4.72 35.65 -20.93
N ASN A 520 4.73 35.20 -22.18
CA ASN A 520 5.89 35.39 -23.04
C ASN A 520 5.79 36.67 -23.90
N GLY A 521 6.56 37.70 -23.54
CA GLY A 521 6.45 39.06 -24.09
C GLY A 521 6.70 39.20 -25.59
N ASN A 522 7.56 38.36 -26.20
CA ASN A 522 7.84 38.40 -27.64
C ASN A 522 6.85 37.61 -28.52
N ILE A 523 5.85 36.92 -27.94
CA ILE A 523 4.70 36.39 -28.70
C ILE A 523 3.55 37.43 -28.80
N GLY A 524 3.66 38.55 -28.08
CA GLY A 524 2.66 39.62 -28.03
C GLY A 524 1.61 39.41 -26.94
N ALA A 525 0.79 40.46 -26.71
CA ALA A 525 -0.31 40.44 -25.76
C ALA A 525 -1.51 39.65 -26.32
N GLY A 526 -1.57 38.35 -26.04
CA GLY A 526 -2.65 37.46 -26.40
C GLY A 526 -2.69 36.23 -25.49
N PRO A 527 -3.73 35.38 -25.57
CA PRO A 527 -3.76 34.12 -24.84
C PRO A 527 -2.62 33.22 -25.34
N ASN A 528 -1.60 33.06 -24.51
CA ASN A 528 -0.45 32.22 -24.78
C ASN A 528 -0.58 30.94 -23.95
N THR A 529 -0.28 29.82 -24.59
CA THR A 529 -0.40 28.50 -23.96
C THR A 529 0.97 27.82 -23.93
N GLN A 530 1.19 26.99 -22.91
CA GLN A 530 2.42 26.23 -22.72
C GLN A 530 2.05 24.79 -22.44
N LEU A 531 2.64 23.86 -23.20
CA LEU A 531 2.59 22.45 -22.82
C LEU A 531 3.60 22.22 -21.71
N THR A 532 3.14 21.64 -20.61
CA THR A 532 3.92 21.39 -19.39
C THR A 532 4.82 20.15 -19.50
N THR A 533 4.74 19.40 -20.60
CA THR A 533 5.56 18.20 -20.84
C THR A 533 7.06 18.52 -20.88
N SER A 534 7.86 17.57 -20.37
CA SER A 534 9.33 17.61 -20.45
C SER A 534 9.86 17.44 -21.88
N SER A 535 9.16 16.71 -22.75
CA SER A 535 9.58 16.51 -24.15
C SER A 535 8.45 16.05 -25.06
N ILE A 536 8.58 16.31 -26.37
CA ILE A 536 7.77 15.68 -27.41
C ILE A 536 8.71 14.90 -28.34
N ASN A 537 8.62 13.58 -28.30
CA ASN A 537 9.44 12.67 -29.10
C ASN A 537 8.56 11.99 -30.15
N VAL A 538 8.81 12.26 -31.44
CA VAL A 538 7.98 11.72 -32.53
C VAL A 538 8.79 10.78 -33.41
N SER A 539 8.39 9.51 -33.43
CA SER A 539 9.05 8.48 -34.23
C SER A 539 8.82 8.67 -35.73
N SER A 540 9.72 8.10 -36.55
CA SER A 540 9.61 8.15 -38.02
C SER A 540 8.22 7.67 -38.47
N GLY A 541 7.56 8.46 -39.32
CA GLY A 541 6.22 8.16 -39.85
C GLY A 541 5.06 8.50 -38.91
N ALA A 542 5.32 8.91 -37.66
CA ALA A 542 4.30 9.42 -36.75
C ALA A 542 4.17 10.94 -36.85
N THR A 543 3.03 11.48 -36.40
CA THR A 543 2.76 12.92 -36.40
C THR A 543 2.21 13.39 -35.05
N ALA A 544 2.80 14.45 -34.50
CA ALA A 544 2.19 15.24 -33.41
C ALA A 544 1.66 16.56 -33.97
N ILE A 545 0.42 16.90 -33.64
CA ILE A 545 -0.26 18.13 -34.06
C ILE A 545 -0.59 18.92 -32.81
N LEU A 546 -0.10 20.15 -32.73
CA LEU A 546 -0.55 21.14 -31.76
C LEU A 546 -1.58 22.04 -32.45
N ASP A 547 -2.82 21.96 -32.01
CA ASP A 547 -3.96 22.70 -32.55
C ASP A 547 -4.69 23.46 -31.43
N THR A 548 -3.93 24.30 -30.72
CA THR A 548 -4.40 24.95 -29.49
C THR A 548 -5.21 26.22 -29.72
N GLY A 549 -5.33 26.69 -30.98
CA GLY A 549 -5.97 27.96 -31.32
C GLY A 549 -5.23 29.20 -30.75
N ALA A 550 -4.09 29.00 -30.08
CA ALA A 550 -3.33 30.00 -29.35
C ALA A 550 -1.85 29.93 -29.74
N ASN A 551 -1.10 30.98 -29.41
CA ASN A 551 0.34 30.95 -29.61
C ASN A 551 1.01 30.06 -28.55
N PHE A 552 2.00 29.28 -28.97
CA PHE A 552 2.75 28.36 -28.12
C PHE A 552 4.07 28.98 -27.69
N SER A 553 4.38 28.92 -26.40
CA SER A 553 5.66 29.36 -25.84
C SER A 553 6.41 28.22 -25.15
N SER A 554 7.72 28.14 -25.40
CA SER A 554 8.67 27.25 -24.71
C SER A 554 9.49 27.93 -23.60
N SER A 555 9.22 29.21 -23.32
CA SER A 555 10.19 30.12 -22.68
C SER A 555 10.49 29.91 -21.18
N ASN A 556 9.84 28.96 -20.49
CA ASN A 556 10.02 28.82 -19.04
C ASN A 556 10.58 27.48 -18.54
N THR A 557 10.82 26.48 -19.39
CA THR A 557 11.58 25.25 -19.04
C THR A 557 11.77 24.38 -20.29
N ASN A 558 12.98 23.83 -20.45
CA ASN A 558 13.50 22.75 -21.31
C ASN A 558 12.56 21.74 -22.05
N THR A 559 11.43 22.13 -22.66
CA THR A 559 10.66 21.20 -23.51
C THR A 559 11.48 20.81 -24.73
N THR A 560 12.00 19.59 -24.73
CA THR A 560 12.84 19.08 -25.81
C THR A 560 11.95 18.50 -26.91
N LEU A 561 12.23 18.86 -28.16
CA LEU A 561 11.60 18.24 -29.33
C LEU A 561 12.60 17.31 -29.98
N SER A 562 12.22 16.06 -30.20
CA SER A 562 13.13 15.08 -30.79
C SER A 562 12.41 14.07 -31.69
N GLY A 563 13.21 13.27 -32.40
CA GLY A 563 12.74 12.19 -33.24
C GLY A 563 12.74 12.51 -34.74
N ALA A 564 12.40 11.50 -35.54
CA ALA A 564 12.42 11.53 -37.00
C ALA A 564 11.04 11.71 -37.65
N GLY A 565 10.00 11.93 -36.83
CA GLY A 565 8.63 12.15 -37.28
C GLY A 565 8.30 13.61 -37.56
N THR A 566 7.00 13.90 -37.67
CA THR A 566 6.51 15.26 -37.94
C THR A 566 5.91 15.89 -36.69
N ILE A 567 6.36 17.09 -36.35
CA ILE A 567 5.66 17.97 -35.39
C ILE A 567 5.05 19.11 -36.20
N ARG A 568 3.73 19.29 -36.10
CA ARG A 568 2.97 20.26 -36.87
C ARG A 568 2.20 21.20 -35.94
N LEU A 569 2.33 22.50 -36.17
CA LEU A 569 1.40 23.48 -35.62
C LEU A 569 0.24 23.64 -36.61
N ALA A 570 -0.98 23.40 -36.15
CA ALA A 570 -2.17 23.59 -36.97
C ALA A 570 -2.69 25.02 -36.92
N SER A 571 -2.45 25.71 -35.81
CA SER A 571 -2.89 27.08 -35.55
C SER A 571 -1.88 27.81 -34.64
N GLY A 572 -1.92 29.15 -34.66
CA GLY A 572 -1.06 29.99 -33.83
C GLY A 572 0.40 30.11 -34.31
N THR A 573 1.21 30.78 -33.49
CA THR A 573 2.65 30.96 -33.68
C THR A 573 3.38 30.23 -32.56
N TRP A 574 4.47 29.54 -32.88
CA TRP A 574 5.35 28.95 -31.87
C TRP A 574 6.61 29.79 -31.72
N TRP A 575 6.90 30.19 -30.48
CA TRP A 575 8.22 30.68 -30.12
C TRP A 575 9.07 29.60 -29.44
N LEU A 576 10.12 29.20 -30.15
CA LEU A 576 11.26 28.45 -29.66
C LEU A 576 12.35 29.45 -29.26
N GLY A 577 12.48 29.76 -27.98
CA GLY A 577 13.43 30.74 -27.48
C GLY A 577 13.98 30.35 -26.12
N ASN A 578 15.31 30.26 -26.02
CA ASN A 578 15.98 30.18 -24.73
C ASN A 578 15.88 31.57 -24.09
N GLY A 579 15.20 31.68 -22.94
CA GLY A 579 15.45 32.80 -22.04
C GLY A 579 16.91 32.71 -21.61
N GLY A 580 17.70 33.75 -21.91
CA GLY A 580 19.09 33.83 -21.45
C GLY A 580 19.19 33.85 -19.94
#